data_AF-Q1I681-F1
#
_entry.id   AF-Q1I681-F1
#
_cell.length_a   1.000
_cell.length_b   1.000
_cell.length_c   1.000
_cell.angle_alpha   90.00
_cell.angle_beta   90.00
_cell.angle_gamma   90.00
#
_symmetry.space_group_name_H-M   'P 1'
#
loop_
_entity.id
_entity.type
_entity.pdbx_description
1 polymer ?
#
loop_
_entity_poly.entity_id
_entity_poly.type
_entity_poly.pdbx_seq_one_letter_code
_entity_poly.pdbx_strand_id
1 'polypeptide(L)'
;MLYYKDPATDGIYAYNEDTLDQHLQEGFVSLSDEQYQDFVDSQALAVRKGEEGLWVAEQMQLVADQLLMLDDNDPTAIPGMTTADWRAYRIALRAWKEGAEGFPEQQYRPRRPA
;
A
#
# COMPACT_ATOMS: atom_id res chain seq x y z
N MET A 1 29.84 0.38 -3.74
CA MET A 1 28.87 -0.27 -4.66
C MET A 1 28.32 0.84 -5.52
N LEU A 2 28.30 0.68 -6.84
CA LEU A 2 27.80 1.70 -7.76
C LEU A 2 26.44 1.29 -8.31
N TYR A 3 25.50 2.23 -8.34
CA TYR A 3 24.13 1.99 -8.80
C TYR A 3 23.90 2.66 -10.15
N TYR A 4 23.23 1.95 -11.04
CA TYR A 4 22.93 2.43 -12.38
C TYR A 4 21.49 2.14 -12.76
N LYS A 5 20.86 3.07 -13.45
CA LYS A 5 19.51 2.96 -13.99
C LYS A 5 19.54 2.64 -15.47
N ASP A 6 18.75 1.65 -15.87
CA ASP A 6 18.42 1.41 -17.27
C ASP A 6 17.22 2.29 -17.68
N PRO A 7 17.40 3.27 -18.58
CA PRO A 7 16.30 4.12 -19.03
C PRO A 7 15.24 3.38 -19.86
N ALA A 8 15.55 2.19 -20.41
CA ALA A 8 14.61 1.42 -21.21
C ALA A 8 13.61 0.61 -20.36
N THR A 9 14.06 0.10 -19.21
CA THR A 9 13.25 -0.75 -18.33
C THR A 9 12.88 -0.11 -16.99
N ASP A 10 13.45 1.06 -16.69
CA ASP A 10 13.37 1.73 -15.39
C ASP A 10 14.02 0.93 -14.23
N GLY A 11 14.73 -0.15 -14.55
CA GLY A 11 15.38 -1.02 -13.57
C GLY A 11 16.69 -0.44 -13.01
N ILE A 12 16.98 -0.73 -11.74
CA ILE A 12 18.26 -0.39 -11.09
C ILE A 12 19.13 -1.63 -10.95
N TYR A 13 20.40 -1.46 -11.30
CA TYR A 13 21.44 -2.49 -11.25
C TYR A 13 22.60 -2.02 -10.38
N ALA A 14 23.20 -2.95 -9.64
CA ALA A 14 24.33 -2.67 -8.76
C ALA A 14 25.59 -3.37 -9.28
N TYR A 15 26.69 -2.63 -9.34
CA TYR A 15 27.98 -3.11 -9.83
C TYR A 15 29.08 -2.87 -8.79
N ASN A 16 30.02 -3.81 -8.72
CA ASN A 16 31.26 -3.60 -7.99
C ASN A 16 32.17 -2.66 -8.78
N GLU A 17 32.88 -1.78 -8.08
CA GLU A 17 33.83 -0.83 -8.70
C GLU A 17 34.91 -1.57 -9.50
N ASP A 18 35.38 -2.71 -8.98
CA ASP A 18 36.46 -3.49 -9.59
C ASP A 18 36.07 -4.20 -10.90
N THR A 19 34.78 -4.37 -11.17
CA THR A 19 34.28 -5.14 -12.33
C THR A 19 33.34 -4.33 -13.22
N LEU A 20 33.22 -3.02 -12.97
CA LEU A 20 32.27 -2.15 -13.63
C LEU A 20 32.39 -2.22 -15.16
N ASP A 21 33.59 -2.02 -15.69
CA ASP A 21 33.85 -1.97 -17.13
C ASP A 21 33.52 -3.28 -17.87
N GLN A 22 33.48 -4.41 -17.17
CA GLN A 22 33.20 -5.72 -17.78
C GLN A 22 31.71 -6.02 -17.91
N HIS A 23 30.87 -5.34 -17.11
CA HIS A 23 29.44 -5.67 -16.99
C HIS A 23 28.51 -4.47 -17.20
N LEU A 24 29.03 -3.24 -17.22
CA LEU A 24 28.22 -2.05 -17.44
C LEU A 24 27.72 -2.03 -18.90
N GLN A 25 26.41 -2.12 -19.06
CA GLN A 25 25.76 -2.01 -20.35
C GLN A 25 25.78 -0.55 -20.84
N GLU A 26 25.96 -0.36 -22.15
CA GLU A 26 25.96 0.96 -22.77
C GLU A 26 24.61 1.65 -22.60
N GLY A 27 24.61 2.93 -22.24
CA GLY A 27 23.39 3.74 -22.07
C GLY A 27 22.80 3.74 -20.65
N PHE A 28 23.39 3.01 -19.71
CA PHE A 28 22.99 3.06 -18.29
C PHE A 28 23.42 4.38 -17.65
N VAL A 29 22.58 4.92 -16.77
CA VAL A 29 22.82 6.20 -16.09
C VAL A 29 23.23 5.96 -14.64
N SER A 30 24.38 6.48 -14.22
CA SER A 30 24.83 6.37 -12.83
C SER A 30 23.88 7.11 -11.89
N LEU A 31 23.55 6.49 -10.76
CA LEU A 31 22.80 7.08 -9.68
C LEU A 31 23.72 7.39 -8.50
N SER A 32 23.49 8.53 -7.84
CA SER A 32 24.05 8.76 -6.51
C SER A 32 23.36 7.87 -5.48
N ASP A 33 23.98 7.70 -4.31
CA ASP A 33 23.37 6.99 -3.18
C ASP A 33 22.03 7.60 -2.78
N GLU A 34 21.91 8.93 -2.85
CA GLU A 34 20.65 9.66 -2.59
C GLU A 34 19.57 9.29 -3.60
N GLN A 35 19.89 9.29 -4.91
CA GLN A 35 18.95 8.92 -5.96
C GLN A 35 18.52 7.45 -5.88
N TYR A 36 19.44 6.57 -5.48
CA TYR A 36 19.12 5.17 -5.21
C TYR A 36 18.17 5.03 -4.01
N GLN A 37 18.45 5.74 -2.92
CA GLN A 37 17.61 5.71 -1.73
C GLN A 37 16.19 6.24 -2.02
N ASP A 38 16.07 7.35 -2.76
CA ASP A 38 14.78 7.89 -3.19
C ASP A 38 13.96 6.87 -4.00
N PHE A 39 14.61 6.13 -4.90
CA PHE A 39 13.95 5.06 -5.65
C PHE A 39 13.45 3.96 -4.71
N VAL A 40 14.29 3.48 -3.79
CA VAL A 40 13.91 2.44 -2.83
C VAL A 40 12.73 2.90 -1.97
N ASP A 41 12.77 4.14 -1.48
CA ASP A 41 11.71 4.72 -0.66
C ASP A 41 10.40 4.86 -1.44
N SER A 42 10.48 5.25 -2.72
CA SER A 42 9.31 5.32 -3.60
C SER A 42 8.67 3.95 -3.83
N GLN A 43 9.48 2.90 -4.00
CA GLN A 43 9.01 1.53 -4.18
C GLN A 43 8.39 1.00 -2.88
N ALA A 44 9.03 1.24 -1.74
CA ALA A 44 8.49 0.89 -0.44
C ALA A 44 7.15 1.59 -0.17
N LEU A 45 7.01 2.86 -0.55
CA LEU A 45 5.75 3.58 -0.46
C LEU A 45 4.68 2.94 -1.35
N ALA A 46 5.00 2.60 -2.61
CA ALA A 46 4.06 1.95 -3.52
C ALA A 46 3.57 0.58 -2.98
N VAL A 47 4.47 -0.21 -2.40
CA VAL A 47 4.11 -1.47 -1.72
C VAL A 47 3.13 -1.22 -0.58
N ARG A 48 3.44 -0.29 0.33
CA ARG A 48 2.56 0.07 1.46
C ARG A 48 1.17 0.52 0.99
N LYS A 49 1.10 1.35 -0.06
CA LYS A 49 -0.18 1.75 -0.67
C LYS A 49 -0.97 0.54 -1.20
N GLY A 50 -0.29 -0.44 -1.80
CA GLY A 50 -0.90 -1.69 -2.26
C GLY A 50 -1.45 -2.54 -1.12
N GLU A 51 -0.70 -2.66 -0.01
CA GLU A 51 -1.13 -3.36 1.20
C GLU A 51 -2.41 -2.74 1.80
N GLU A 52 -2.51 -1.41 1.83
CA GLU A 52 -3.74 -0.74 2.26
C GLU A 52 -4.94 -1.05 1.35
N GLY A 53 -4.72 -1.19 0.04
CA GLY A 53 -5.76 -1.60 -0.90
C GLY A 53 -6.30 -3.00 -0.62
N LEU A 54 -5.40 -3.95 -0.32
CA LEU A 54 -5.77 -5.30 0.10
C LEU A 54 -6.53 -5.30 1.43
N TRP A 55 -6.02 -4.56 2.41
CA TRP A 55 -6.68 -4.41 3.71
C TRP A 55 -8.08 -3.81 3.58
N VAL A 56 -8.26 -2.74 2.79
CA VAL A 56 -9.60 -2.16 2.53
C VAL A 56 -10.53 -3.20 1.90
N ALA A 57 -10.05 -4.01 0.96
CA ALA A 57 -10.86 -5.05 0.34
C ALA A 57 -11.36 -6.09 1.35
N GLU A 58 -10.48 -6.56 2.26
CA GLU A 58 -10.85 -7.47 3.36
C GLU A 58 -11.87 -6.82 4.31
N GLN A 59 -11.65 -5.58 4.71
CA GLN A 59 -12.61 -4.88 5.58
C GLN A 59 -13.97 -4.69 4.89
N MET A 60 -13.98 -4.39 3.59
CA MET A 60 -15.22 -4.25 2.81
C MET A 60 -16.02 -5.55 2.73
N GLN A 61 -15.37 -6.72 2.70
CA GLN A 61 -16.03 -8.02 2.80
C GLN A 61 -16.65 -8.21 4.20
N LEU A 62 -15.89 -7.95 5.27
CA LEU A 62 -16.41 -8.00 6.63
C LEU A 62 -17.64 -7.11 6.81
N VAL A 63 -17.61 -5.88 6.30
CA VAL A 63 -18.77 -4.97 6.36
C VAL A 63 -19.99 -5.57 5.65
N ALA A 64 -19.80 -6.17 4.47
CA ALA A 64 -20.90 -6.77 3.73
C ALA A 64 -21.54 -7.94 4.52
N ASP A 65 -20.73 -8.81 5.11
CA ASP A 65 -21.20 -9.93 5.92
C ASP A 65 -21.96 -9.45 7.15
N GLN A 66 -21.44 -8.43 7.85
CA GLN A 66 -22.08 -7.88 9.05
C GLN A 66 -23.42 -7.21 8.75
N LEU A 67 -23.52 -6.51 7.61
CA LEU A 67 -24.79 -5.93 7.18
C LEU A 67 -25.83 -7.03 6.87
N LEU A 68 -25.42 -8.12 6.23
CA LEU A 68 -26.30 -9.25 5.96
C LEU A 68 -26.78 -9.94 7.25
N MET A 69 -25.85 -10.21 8.18
CA MET A 69 -26.17 -10.80 9.47
C MET A 69 -27.18 -9.95 10.26
N LEU A 70 -27.01 -8.61 10.25
CA LEU A 70 -27.95 -7.71 10.90
C LEU A 70 -29.33 -7.72 10.21
N ASP A 71 -29.38 -7.76 8.89
CA ASP A 71 -30.63 -7.83 8.13
C ASP A 71 -31.39 -9.16 8.42
N ASP A 72 -30.65 -10.25 8.61
CA ASP A 72 -31.20 -11.57 8.96
C ASP A 72 -31.51 -11.75 10.46
N ASN A 73 -31.25 -10.74 11.29
CA ASN A 73 -31.30 -10.83 12.76
C ASN A 73 -30.44 -11.98 13.32
N ASP A 74 -29.31 -12.25 12.67
CA ASP A 74 -28.37 -13.29 13.07
C ASP A 74 -27.68 -12.90 14.39
N PRO A 75 -27.81 -13.72 15.47
CA PRO A 75 -27.17 -13.44 16.75
C PRO A 75 -25.64 -13.50 16.71
N THR A 76 -25.04 -13.98 15.61
CA THR A 76 -23.59 -14.00 15.39
C THR A 76 -23.05 -12.70 14.79
N ALA A 77 -23.91 -11.76 14.42
CA ALA A 77 -23.50 -10.37 14.14
C ALA A 77 -22.71 -9.81 15.33
N ILE A 78 -21.72 -8.96 15.05
CA ILE A 78 -20.90 -8.37 16.11
C ILE A 78 -21.83 -7.60 17.09
N PRO A 79 -21.89 -8.00 18.36
CA PRO A 79 -22.85 -7.43 19.31
C PRO A 79 -22.67 -5.94 19.50
N GLY A 80 -23.77 -5.22 19.71
CA GLY A 80 -23.75 -3.79 19.98
C GLY A 80 -23.62 -2.89 18.74
N MET A 81 -23.39 -3.47 17.57
CA MET A 81 -23.21 -2.73 16.31
C MET A 81 -24.50 -2.61 15.50
N THR A 82 -24.70 -1.44 14.89
CA THR A 82 -25.87 -1.18 14.06
C THR A 82 -25.54 -1.13 12.57
N THR A 83 -26.55 -1.29 11.73
CA THR A 83 -26.46 -1.07 10.28
C THR A 83 -25.90 0.32 9.94
N ALA A 84 -26.18 1.33 10.76
CA ALA A 84 -25.68 2.69 10.56
C ALA A 84 -24.16 2.77 10.79
N ASP A 85 -23.65 2.13 11.84
CA ASP A 85 -22.22 2.11 12.18
C ASP A 85 -21.40 1.44 11.07
N TRP A 86 -21.86 0.29 10.58
CA TRP A 86 -21.22 -0.43 9.48
C TRP A 86 -21.25 0.35 8.17
N ARG A 87 -22.33 1.07 7.87
CA ARG A 87 -22.41 1.94 6.68
C ARG A 87 -21.46 3.13 6.79
N ALA A 88 -21.35 3.77 7.96
CA ALA A 88 -20.41 4.84 8.20
C ALA A 88 -18.95 4.35 8.02
N TYR A 89 -18.64 3.18 8.57
CA TYR A 89 -17.33 2.55 8.41
C TYR A 89 -17.02 2.25 6.94
N ARG A 90 -17.99 1.71 6.17
CA ARG A 90 -17.87 1.48 4.73
C ARG A 90 -17.51 2.74 3.94
N ILE A 91 -18.11 3.87 4.29
CA ILE A 91 -17.85 5.16 3.66
C ILE A 91 -16.41 5.61 3.96
N ALA A 92 -15.99 5.50 5.22
CA ALA A 92 -14.63 5.83 5.64
C ALA A 92 -13.58 4.94 4.92
N LEU A 93 -13.82 3.64 4.79
CA LEU A 93 -12.96 2.71 4.04
C LEU A 93 -12.81 3.11 2.57
N ARG A 94 -13.91 3.49 1.90
CA ARG A 94 -13.86 3.97 0.50
C ARG A 94 -13.11 5.29 0.34
N ALA A 95 -13.06 6.10 1.39
CA ALA A 95 -12.30 7.33 1.43
C ALA A 95 -10.81 7.10 1.76
N TRP A 96 -10.44 5.94 2.30
CA TRP A 96 -9.06 5.57 2.64
C TRP A 96 -8.25 5.17 1.41
N LYS A 97 -7.65 6.16 0.76
CA LYS A 97 -6.85 6.04 -0.48
C LYS A 97 -5.90 7.22 -0.61
N GLU A 98 -5.11 7.25 -1.69
CA GLU A 98 -4.24 8.38 -2.00
C GLU A 98 -5.00 9.72 -2.00
N GLY A 99 -4.43 10.70 -1.29
CA GLY A 99 -5.04 11.99 -1.03
C GLY A 99 -5.82 12.08 0.30
N ALA A 100 -6.08 10.96 0.98
CA ALA A 100 -6.62 10.96 2.34
C ALA A 100 -5.53 11.33 3.35
N GLU A 101 -5.92 12.04 4.41
CA GLU A 101 -5.01 12.45 5.48
C GLU A 101 -4.38 11.22 6.15
N GLY A 102 -3.05 11.19 6.21
CA GLY A 102 -2.30 10.11 6.84
C GLY A 102 -2.18 8.83 6.01
N PHE A 103 -2.77 8.74 4.81
CA PHE A 103 -2.58 7.57 3.95
C PHE A 103 -1.14 7.46 3.44
N PRO A 104 -0.50 6.27 3.44
CA PRO A 104 -1.02 4.93 3.78
C PRO A 104 -0.71 4.45 5.21
N GLU A 105 -0.42 5.36 6.15
CA GLU A 105 0.07 4.99 7.48
C GLU A 105 -1.03 4.35 8.35
N GLN A 106 -0.74 3.14 8.86
CA GLN A 106 -1.73 2.28 9.51
C GLN A 106 -2.43 2.92 10.72
N GLN A 107 -1.73 3.77 11.47
CA GLN A 107 -2.28 4.46 12.65
C GLN A 107 -3.44 5.42 12.33
N TYR A 108 -3.60 5.82 11.06
CA TYR A 108 -4.68 6.69 10.61
C TYR A 108 -5.80 5.94 9.89
N ARG A 109 -5.70 4.60 9.81
CA ARG A 109 -6.76 3.77 9.23
C ARG A 109 -8.12 4.09 9.88
N PRO A 110 -9.21 4.07 9.10
CA PRO A 110 -10.56 4.10 9.65
C PRO A 110 -10.72 3.05 10.75
N ARG A 111 -11.28 3.47 11.89
CA ARG A 111 -11.53 2.56 13.02
C ARG A 111 -12.80 1.77 12.77
N ARG A 112 -12.69 0.45 12.91
CA ARG A 112 -13.86 -0.44 12.94
C ARG A 112 -14.76 -0.04 14.11
N PRO A 113 -16.09 -0.08 13.93
CA PRO A 113 -17.01 0.17 15.04
C PRO A 113 -16.87 -0.96 16.09
N ALA A 114 -17.09 -0.65 17.36
CA ALA A 114 -16.79 -1.49 18.52
C ALA A 114 -17.96 -1.55 19.51
#